data_AF-A0A9D9UY06-F1
#
_entry.id   AF-A0A9D9UY06-F1
#
_cell.length_a   1.000
_cell.length_b   1.000
_cell.length_c   1.000
_cell.angle_alpha   90.00
_cell.angle_beta   90.00
_cell.angle_gamma   90.00
#
_symmetry.space_group_name_H-M   'P 1'
#
loop_
_entity.id
_entity.type
_entity.pdbx_description
1 polymer ?
#
loop_
_entity_poly.entity_id
_entity_poly.type
_entity_poly.pdbx_seq_one_letter_code
_entity_poly.pdbx_strand_id
1 'polypeptide(L)'
;MIELLGLLSGVLQVVGYAYYISYALRGNNTPNPLTWFMFSYGTGLLFLLEYQQGASWQLLVLPGVCAACSIGVVFICLWRGGYSRTPDFIDGFVFGVDLLLTIVYGFIWALQNSGAITDKAMESATMVIIIAWNFGVFTAFTPMTRAVNKRPEEEQPRPWIVWSAAYALLVIATLMDEAPGYFLLYPVINLFFHSLIAWMSWKRPSGADKEAVALLLRRPT
;
A
#
# COMPACT_ATOMS: atom_id res chain seq x y z
N MET A 1 3.31 19.96 -15.75
CA MET A 1 2.02 19.34 -15.37
C MET A 1 2.24 18.03 -14.63
N ILE A 2 3.04 17.10 -15.18
CA ILE A 2 3.42 15.82 -14.52
C ILE A 2 3.99 16.05 -13.12
N GLU A 3 4.91 17.01 -12.98
CA GLU A 3 5.49 17.40 -11.68
C GLU A 3 4.45 17.74 -10.61
N LEU A 4 3.46 18.56 -10.99
CA LEU A 4 2.38 18.94 -10.07
C LEU A 4 1.54 17.72 -9.67
N LEU A 5 1.21 16.84 -10.62
CA LEU A 5 0.44 15.62 -10.35
C LEU A 5 1.20 14.66 -9.43
N GLY A 6 2.49 14.43 -9.70
CA GLY A 6 3.37 13.59 -8.88
C GLY A 6 3.49 14.14 -7.45
N LEU A 7 3.74 15.44 -7.29
CA LEU A 7 3.79 16.10 -5.99
C LEU A 7 2.45 16.04 -5.25
N LEU A 8 1.34 16.35 -5.91
CA LEU A 8 0.00 16.26 -5.32
C LEU A 8 -0.35 14.83 -4.90
N SER A 9 0.07 13.83 -5.67
CA SER A 9 -0.11 12.42 -5.30
C SER A 9 0.62 12.10 -3.99
N GLY A 10 1.87 12.56 -3.82
CA GLY A 10 2.61 12.43 -2.56
C GLY A 10 1.97 13.17 -1.39
N VAL A 11 1.50 14.41 -1.61
CA VAL A 11 0.82 15.20 -0.56
C VAL A 11 -0.46 14.52 -0.10
N LEU A 12 -1.30 14.05 -1.04
CA LEU A 12 -2.50 13.29 -0.69
C LEU A 12 -2.14 11.99 0.04
N GLN A 13 -1.06 11.32 -0.36
CA GLN A 13 -0.56 10.13 0.33
C GLN A 13 -0.27 10.45 1.81
N VAL A 14 0.47 11.53 2.11
CA VAL A 14 0.73 12.00 3.48
C VAL A 14 -0.58 12.33 4.23
N VAL A 15 -1.52 13.03 3.59
CA VAL A 15 -2.81 13.38 4.21
C VAL A 15 -3.60 12.13 4.58
N GLY A 16 -3.62 11.11 3.71
CA GLY A 16 -4.24 9.81 4.01
C GLY A 16 -3.61 9.15 5.25
N TYR A 17 -2.27 9.14 5.35
CA TYR A 17 -1.57 8.65 6.54
C TYR A 17 -1.87 9.47 7.79
N ALA A 18 -1.95 10.79 7.69
CA ALA A 18 -2.29 11.66 8.82
C ALA A 18 -3.70 11.34 9.36
N TYR A 19 -4.68 11.15 8.47
CA TYR A 19 -6.01 10.68 8.89
C TYR A 19 -5.95 9.30 9.52
N TYR A 20 -5.29 8.35 8.87
CA TYR A 20 -5.21 6.97 9.34
C TYR A 20 -4.56 6.88 10.74
N ILE A 21 -3.44 7.58 10.93
CA ILE A 21 -2.73 7.67 12.21
C ILE A 21 -3.62 8.35 13.26
N SER A 22 -4.31 9.44 12.92
CA SER A 22 -5.24 10.11 13.84
C SER A 22 -6.33 9.15 14.33
N TYR A 23 -6.90 8.35 13.43
CA TYR A 23 -7.90 7.34 13.78
C TYR A 23 -7.31 6.20 14.61
N ALA A 24 -6.12 5.72 14.26
CA ALA A 24 -5.41 4.73 15.04
C ALA A 24 -5.20 5.24 16.47
N LEU A 25 -4.60 6.43 16.64
CA LEU A 25 -4.34 7.06 17.95
C LEU A 25 -5.60 7.22 18.81
N ARG A 26 -6.75 7.51 18.20
CA ARG A 26 -8.06 7.61 18.87
C ARG A 26 -8.73 6.26 19.19
N GLY A 27 -8.15 5.15 18.73
CA GLY A 27 -8.72 3.80 18.89
C GLY A 27 -9.84 3.47 17.90
N ASN A 28 -10.01 4.29 16.84
CA ASN A 28 -11.02 4.08 15.81
C ASN A 28 -10.54 3.14 14.68
N ASN A 29 -9.24 2.84 14.64
CA ASN A 29 -8.61 1.84 13.76
C ASN A 29 -7.73 0.90 14.59
N THR A 30 -7.65 -0.37 14.16
CA THR A 30 -6.81 -1.42 14.79
C THR A 30 -5.69 -1.89 13.85
N PRO A 31 -4.75 -0.99 13.47
CA PRO A 31 -3.72 -1.30 12.48
C PRO A 31 -2.88 -2.52 12.85
N ASN A 32 -2.56 -3.35 11.86
CA ASN A 32 -1.65 -4.48 12.03
C ASN A 32 -0.22 -4.06 11.65
N PRO A 33 0.76 -4.08 12.58
CA PRO A 33 2.13 -3.65 12.27
C PRO A 33 2.78 -4.46 11.15
N LEU A 34 2.47 -5.75 11.01
CA LEU A 34 3.02 -6.57 9.93
C LEU A 34 2.51 -6.12 8.56
N THR A 35 1.22 -5.83 8.42
CA THR A 35 0.67 -5.32 7.15
C THR A 35 1.33 -4.00 6.73
N TRP A 36 1.50 -3.07 7.67
CA TRP A 36 2.18 -1.80 7.40
C TRP A 36 3.67 -1.98 7.12
N PHE A 37 4.32 -2.94 7.76
CA PHE A 37 5.70 -3.29 7.46
C PHE A 37 5.83 -3.87 6.03
N MET A 38 4.92 -4.75 5.63
CA MET A 38 4.87 -5.29 4.28
C MET A 38 4.64 -4.19 3.23
N PHE A 39 3.78 -3.21 3.50
CA PHE A 39 3.62 -2.05 2.61
C PHE A 39 4.89 -1.18 2.56
N SER A 40 5.55 -0.96 3.69
CA SER A 40 6.80 -0.20 3.75
C SER A 40 7.91 -0.86 2.94
N TYR A 41 8.17 -2.14 3.20
CA TYR A 41 9.18 -2.92 2.51
C TYR A 41 8.81 -3.15 1.04
N GLY A 42 7.57 -3.59 0.82
CA GLY A 42 6.89 -3.75 -0.46
C GLY A 42 7.13 -2.57 -1.41
N THR A 43 6.73 -1.40 -0.95
CA THR A 43 6.81 -0.19 -1.75
C THR A 43 8.23 0.36 -1.83
N GLY A 44 9.05 0.18 -0.78
CA GLY A 44 10.45 0.61 -0.77
C GLY A 44 11.31 -0.13 -1.79
N LEU A 45 11.15 -1.45 -1.92
CA LEU A 45 11.85 -2.19 -2.98
C LEU A 45 11.34 -1.76 -4.36
N LEU A 46 10.02 -1.66 -4.55
CA LEU A 46 9.46 -1.23 -5.83
C LEU A 46 10.02 0.14 -6.24
N PHE A 47 10.06 1.11 -5.33
CA PHE A 47 10.68 2.42 -5.56
C PHE A 47 12.11 2.28 -6.09
N LEU A 48 12.93 1.41 -5.48
CA LEU A 48 14.31 1.19 -5.91
C LEU A 48 14.38 0.58 -7.30
N LEU A 49 13.53 -0.41 -7.60
CA LEU A 49 13.48 -1.08 -8.89
C LEU A 49 13.04 -0.11 -10.00
N GLU A 50 11.99 0.68 -9.75
CA GLU A 50 11.50 1.68 -10.71
C GLU A 50 12.53 2.79 -10.94
N TYR A 51 13.20 3.27 -9.88
CA TYR A 51 14.29 4.23 -10.01
C TYR A 51 15.41 3.71 -10.92
N GLN A 52 15.80 2.44 -10.76
CA GLN A 52 16.83 1.84 -11.62
C GLN A 52 16.37 1.59 -13.06
N GLN A 53 15.07 1.44 -13.28
CA GLN A 53 14.47 1.37 -14.62
C GLN A 53 14.24 2.76 -15.24
N GLY A 54 14.72 3.83 -14.61
CA GLY A 54 14.65 5.18 -15.15
C GLY A 54 13.29 5.85 -14.95
N ALA A 55 12.48 5.42 -13.97
CA ALA A 55 11.28 6.14 -13.59
C ALA A 55 11.63 7.58 -13.19
N SER A 56 10.85 8.53 -13.71
CA SER A 56 11.02 9.94 -13.36
C SER A 56 10.72 10.18 -11.88
N TRP A 57 11.36 11.18 -11.28
CA TRP A 57 11.25 11.43 -9.83
C TRP A 57 9.80 11.66 -9.41
N GLN A 58 8.97 12.19 -10.30
CA GLN A 58 7.55 12.46 -10.11
C GLN A 58 6.75 11.18 -9.86
N LEU A 59 7.09 10.08 -10.53
CA LEU A 59 6.47 8.78 -10.33
C LEU A 59 6.91 8.13 -9.01
N LEU A 60 8.12 8.48 -8.57
CA LEU A 60 8.74 7.93 -7.36
C LEU A 60 8.29 8.62 -6.06
N VAL A 61 7.71 9.83 -6.14
CA VAL A 61 7.25 10.60 -4.97
C VAL A 61 6.28 9.79 -4.10
N LEU A 62 5.18 9.30 -4.69
CA LEU A 62 4.16 8.58 -3.93
C LEU A 62 4.67 7.27 -3.33
N PRO A 63 5.33 6.35 -4.07
CA PRO A 63 5.85 5.13 -3.46
C PRO A 63 6.88 5.42 -2.36
N GLY A 64 7.74 6.43 -2.54
CA GLY A 64 8.69 6.87 -1.51
C GLY A 64 7.98 7.35 -0.24
N VAL A 65 6.98 8.22 -0.38
CA VAL A 65 6.14 8.67 0.75
C VAL A 65 5.41 7.51 1.40
N CYS A 66 4.84 6.60 0.60
CA CYS A 66 4.12 5.45 1.10
C CYS A 66 5.03 4.56 1.95
N ALA A 67 6.24 4.26 1.47
CA ALA A 67 7.23 3.48 2.21
C ALA A 67 7.60 4.16 3.54
N ALA A 68 7.91 5.46 3.51
CA ALA A 68 8.30 6.23 4.69
C ALA A 68 7.17 6.41 5.72
N CYS A 69 5.93 6.64 5.28
CA CYS A 69 4.82 6.81 6.21
C CYS A 69 4.33 5.46 6.76
N SER A 70 4.37 4.38 5.97
CA SER A 70 4.06 3.03 6.42
C SER A 70 4.91 2.61 7.62
N ILE A 71 6.22 2.87 7.60
CA ILE A 71 7.09 2.56 8.75
C ILE A 71 6.69 3.38 9.99
N GLY A 72 6.22 4.62 9.81
CA GLY A 72 5.65 5.43 10.88
C GLY A 72 4.44 4.76 11.55
N VAL A 73 3.54 4.15 10.76
CA VAL A 73 2.42 3.39 11.30
C VAL A 73 2.90 2.16 12.08
N VAL A 74 3.91 1.45 11.59
CA VAL A 74 4.53 0.32 12.31
C VAL A 74 5.01 0.75 13.70
N PHE A 75 5.75 1.86 13.80
CA PHE A 75 6.24 2.36 15.09
C PHE A 75 5.11 2.72 16.04
N ILE A 76 4.03 3.33 15.55
CA ILE A 76 2.86 3.65 16.37
C ILE A 76 2.18 2.38 16.91
N CYS A 77 2.02 1.34 16.07
CA CYS A 77 1.46 0.06 16.49
C CYS A 77 2.30 -0.59 17.60
N LEU A 78 3.62 -0.66 17.40
CA LEU A 78 4.54 -1.26 18.36
C LEU A 78 4.59 -0.48 19.67
N TRP A 79 4.62 0.86 19.62
CA TRP A 79 4.64 1.72 20.79
C TRP A 79 3.39 1.56 21.66
N ARG A 80 2.23 1.29 21.05
CA ARG A 80 0.97 1.06 21.75
C ARG A 80 0.75 -0.38 22.21
N GLY A 81 1.79 -1.23 22.14
CA GLY A 81 1.78 -2.61 22.62
C GLY A 81 0.91 -3.56 21.79
N GLY A 82 0.63 -3.22 20.52
CA GLY A 82 -0.39 -3.90 19.75
C GLY A 82 0.14 -4.70 18.55
N TYR A 83 0.06 -6.03 18.65
CA TYR A 83 -0.32 -6.84 17.49
C TYR A 83 -1.83 -7.00 17.54
N SER A 84 -2.55 -6.43 16.57
CA SER A 84 -4.00 -6.64 16.48
C SER A 84 -4.37 -8.08 16.08
N ARG A 85 -3.39 -8.82 15.53
CA ARG A 85 -3.53 -10.20 15.08
C ARG A 85 -2.16 -10.88 14.90
N THR A 86 -2.07 -12.15 15.26
CA THR A 86 -0.93 -13.02 14.93
C THR A 86 -0.89 -13.30 13.42
N PRO A 87 0.30 -13.22 12.78
CA PRO A 87 0.44 -13.55 11.36
C PRO A 87 -0.08 -14.97 11.06
N ASP A 88 -0.86 -15.12 10.00
CA ASP A 88 -1.25 -16.44 9.50
C ASP A 88 -0.33 -16.93 8.38
N PHE A 89 -0.56 -18.17 7.93
CA PHE A 89 0.22 -18.77 6.85
C PHE A 89 0.19 -17.94 5.57
N ILE A 90 -0.92 -17.25 5.28
CA ILE A 90 -1.04 -16.42 4.07
C ILE A 90 -0.12 -15.21 4.23
N ASP A 91 -0.14 -14.52 5.38
CA ASP A 91 0.77 -13.39 5.64
C ASP A 91 2.24 -13.80 5.47
N GLY A 92 2.62 -14.96 6.03
CA GLY A 92 3.97 -15.51 5.92
C GLY A 92 4.34 -15.89 4.49
N PHE A 93 3.41 -16.48 3.74
CA PHE A 93 3.61 -16.82 2.33
C PHE A 93 3.84 -15.56 1.48
N VAL A 94 3.02 -14.52 1.65
CA VAL A 94 3.16 -13.26 0.92
C VAL A 94 4.51 -12.62 1.21
N PHE A 95 4.86 -12.47 2.49
CA PHE A 95 6.13 -11.89 2.88
C PHE A 95 7.32 -12.73 2.38
N GLY A 96 7.17 -14.06 2.36
CA GLY A 96 8.16 -14.97 1.78
C GLY A 96 8.37 -14.77 0.28
N VAL A 97 7.31 -14.49 -0.48
CA VAL A 97 7.41 -14.14 -1.91
C VAL A 97 8.18 -12.83 -2.10
N ASP A 98 7.88 -11.81 -1.29
CA ASP A 98 8.61 -10.53 -1.35
C ASP A 98 10.09 -10.70 -0.98
N LEU A 99 10.42 -11.52 0.02
CA LEU A 99 11.81 -11.84 0.35
C LEU A 99 12.50 -12.59 -0.78
N LEU A 100 11.83 -13.56 -1.41
CA LEU A 100 12.38 -14.32 -2.53
C LEU A 100 12.70 -13.39 -3.71
N LEU A 101 11.79 -12.50 -4.09
CA LEU A 101 12.01 -11.55 -5.17
C LEU A 101 13.18 -10.61 -4.88
N THR A 102 13.36 -10.16 -3.64
CA THR A 102 14.53 -9.38 -3.22
C THR A 102 15.83 -10.17 -3.30
N ILE A 103 15.82 -11.45 -2.88
CA ILE A 103 17.00 -12.31 -2.98
C ILE A 103 17.37 -12.55 -4.45
N VAL A 104 16.37 -12.83 -5.31
CA VAL A 104 16.56 -13.00 -6.74
C VAL A 104 17.14 -11.73 -7.35
N TYR A 105 16.58 -10.57 -7.02
CA TYR A 105 17.09 -9.29 -7.47
C TYR A 105 18.55 -9.06 -7.03
N GLY A 106 18.86 -9.28 -5.75
CA GLY A 106 20.21 -9.14 -5.21
C GLY A 106 21.22 -10.08 -5.87
N PHE A 107 20.81 -11.30 -6.20
CA PHE A 107 21.62 -12.26 -6.95
C PHE A 107 21.90 -11.77 -8.38
N ILE A 108 20.88 -11.29 -9.09
CA ILE A 108 21.03 -10.75 -10.46
C ILE A 108 21.92 -9.50 -10.46
N TRP A 109 21.75 -8.62 -9.47
CA TRP A 109 22.62 -7.46 -9.27
C TRP A 109 24.08 -7.88 -9.02
N ALA A 110 24.32 -8.93 -8.22
CA ALA A 110 25.66 -9.47 -8.01
C ALA A 110 26.26 -10.08 -9.30
N LEU A 111 25.45 -10.75 -10.11
CA LEU A 111 25.87 -11.24 -11.43
C LEU A 111 26.21 -10.10 -12.41
N GLN A 112 25.49 -8.99 -12.36
CA GLN A 112 25.81 -7.83 -13.18
C GLN A 112 27.17 -7.24 -12.77
N ASN A 113 27.38 -7.03 -11.46
CA ASN A 113 28.64 -6.47 -10.95
C ASN A 113 29.86 -7.36 -11.16
N SER A 114 29.67 -8.68 -11.29
CA SER A 114 30.74 -9.60 -11.65
C SER A 114 31.03 -9.64 -13.16
N GLY A 115 30.23 -8.93 -13.97
CA GLY A 115 30.30 -8.97 -15.44
C GLY A 115 29.72 -10.25 -16.05
N ALA A 116 29.02 -11.08 -15.28
CA ALA A 116 28.43 -12.33 -15.75
C ALA A 116 27.17 -12.11 -16.62
N ILE A 117 26.50 -10.95 -16.48
CA ILE A 117 25.37 -10.55 -17.31
C ILE A 117 25.55 -9.11 -17.81
N THR A 118 24.90 -8.79 -18.93
CA THR A 118 24.93 -7.46 -19.54
C THR A 118 23.89 -6.52 -18.90
N ASP A 119 24.04 -5.22 -19.11
CA ASP A 119 23.07 -4.21 -18.65
C ASP A 119 21.67 -4.46 -19.22
N LYS A 120 21.57 -4.89 -20.48
CA LYS A 120 20.30 -5.26 -21.11
C LYS A 120 19.63 -6.46 -20.43
N ALA A 121 20.42 -7.43 -19.98
CA ALA A 121 19.91 -8.57 -19.24
C ALA A 121 19.42 -8.15 -17.84
N MET A 122 20.15 -7.26 -17.15
CA MET A 122 19.72 -6.67 -15.88
C MET A 122 18.41 -5.86 -16.04
N GLU A 123 18.30 -5.05 -17.07
CA GLU A 123 17.09 -4.27 -17.38
C GLU A 123 15.88 -5.20 -17.56
N SER A 124 16.02 -6.21 -18.42
CA SER A 124 14.97 -7.20 -18.67
C SER A 124 14.57 -7.96 -17.41
N ALA A 125 15.55 -8.36 -16.59
CA ALA A 125 15.30 -9.05 -15.34
C ALA A 125 14.58 -8.16 -14.31
N THR A 126 15.00 -6.90 -14.18
CA THR A 126 14.38 -5.93 -13.27
C THR A 126 12.94 -5.64 -13.68
N MET A 127 12.67 -5.49 -14.98
CA MET A 127 11.31 -5.37 -15.52
C MET A 127 10.44 -6.58 -15.12
N VAL A 128 10.93 -7.81 -15.29
CA VAL A 128 10.20 -9.02 -14.89
C VAL A 128 9.94 -9.04 -13.38
N ILE A 129 10.91 -8.62 -12.57
CA ILE A 129 10.74 -8.53 -11.11
C ILE A 129 9.70 -7.47 -10.75
N ILE A 130 9.68 -6.29 -11.38
CA ILE A 130 8.66 -5.26 -11.16
C ILE A 130 7.26 -5.80 -11.47
N ILE A 131 7.11 -6.51 -12.59
CA ILE A 131 5.84 -7.12 -12.97
C ILE A 131 5.41 -8.17 -11.93
N ALA A 132 6.32 -9.10 -11.58
CA ALA A 132 6.06 -10.14 -10.58
C ALA A 132 5.71 -9.56 -9.20
N TRP A 133 6.42 -8.51 -8.79
CA TRP A 133 6.19 -7.79 -7.54
C TRP A 133 4.80 -7.16 -7.48
N ASN A 134 4.36 -6.54 -8.57
CA ASN A 134 3.01 -5.98 -8.68
C ASN A 134 1.92 -7.06 -8.57
N PHE A 135 2.16 -8.28 -9.05
CA PHE A 135 1.25 -9.40 -8.76
C PHE A 135 1.26 -9.80 -7.27
N GLY A 136 2.40 -9.66 -6.58
CA GLY A 136 2.50 -9.80 -5.13
C GLY A 136 1.66 -8.78 -4.35
N VAL A 137 1.34 -7.61 -4.92
CA VAL A 137 0.46 -6.63 -4.26
C VAL A 137 -0.95 -7.21 -4.00
N PHE A 138 -1.47 -8.07 -4.88
CA PHE A 138 -2.74 -8.76 -4.65
C PHE A 138 -2.71 -9.61 -3.38
N THR A 139 -1.58 -10.26 -3.13
CA THR A 139 -1.41 -11.08 -1.94
C THR A 139 -1.19 -10.18 -0.72
N ALA A 140 -0.46 -9.07 -0.82
CA ALA A 140 -0.28 -8.10 0.27
C ALA A 140 -1.58 -7.41 0.72
N PHE A 141 -2.53 -7.18 -0.19
CA PHE A 141 -3.86 -6.67 0.16
C PHE A 141 -4.83 -7.76 0.64
N THR A 142 -4.51 -9.04 0.51
CA THR A 142 -5.39 -10.14 0.94
C THR A 142 -5.68 -10.09 2.45
N PRO A 143 -4.69 -9.92 3.35
CA PRO A 143 -4.94 -9.79 4.78
C PRO A 143 -5.84 -8.59 5.12
N MET A 144 -5.57 -7.43 4.51
CA MET A 144 -6.34 -6.20 4.70
C MET A 144 -7.79 -6.39 4.24
N THR A 145 -7.98 -6.92 3.04
CA THR A 145 -9.29 -7.20 2.45
C THR A 145 -10.08 -8.19 3.31
N ARG A 146 -9.44 -9.25 3.81
CA ARG A 146 -10.06 -10.22 4.73
C ARG A 146 -10.44 -9.58 6.06
N ALA A 147 -9.59 -8.72 6.61
CA ALA A 147 -9.84 -8.02 7.87
C ALA A 147 -11.05 -7.08 7.74
N VAL A 148 -11.04 -6.21 6.74
CA VAL A 148 -12.12 -5.24 6.47
C VAL A 148 -13.42 -5.97 6.11
N ASN A 149 -13.38 -7.07 5.36
CA ASN A 149 -14.61 -7.82 5.04
C ASN A 149 -15.27 -8.43 6.29
N LYS A 150 -14.46 -8.91 7.25
CA LYS A 150 -14.95 -9.48 8.51
C LYS A 150 -15.45 -8.40 9.47
N ARG A 151 -14.68 -7.33 9.64
CA ARG A 151 -14.92 -6.26 10.63
C ARG A 151 -14.71 -4.89 9.99
N PRO A 152 -15.59 -4.46 9.06
CA PRO A 152 -15.42 -3.20 8.33
C PRO A 152 -15.50 -1.97 9.25
N GLU A 153 -16.15 -2.10 10.41
CA GLU A 153 -16.21 -1.05 11.44
C GLU A 153 -14.87 -0.76 12.13
N GLU A 154 -13.89 -1.65 12.02
CA GLU A 154 -12.53 -1.43 12.54
C GLU A 154 -11.65 -0.60 11.60
N GLU A 155 -12.18 -0.20 10.43
CA GLU A 155 -11.48 0.58 9.43
C GLU A 155 -12.29 1.81 9.01
N GLN A 156 -11.67 2.99 9.10
CA GLN A 156 -12.29 4.23 8.62
C GLN A 156 -12.12 4.39 7.11
N PRO A 157 -13.16 4.73 6.33
CA PRO A 157 -13.06 4.82 4.87
C PRO A 157 -12.29 6.06 4.37
N ARG A 158 -12.22 7.13 5.16
CA ARG A 158 -11.68 8.43 4.70
C ARG A 158 -10.21 8.37 4.26
N PRO A 159 -9.27 7.75 5.00
CA PRO A 159 -7.90 7.56 4.53
C PRO A 159 -7.84 6.86 3.18
N TRP A 160 -8.63 5.79 3.01
CA TRP A 160 -8.67 4.99 1.79
C TRP A 160 -9.16 5.78 0.58
N ILE A 161 -10.17 6.66 0.75
CA ILE A 161 -10.63 7.57 -0.32
C ILE A 161 -9.52 8.55 -0.72
N VAL A 162 -8.82 9.12 0.25
CA VAL A 162 -7.71 10.06 0.00
C VAL A 162 -6.57 9.36 -0.74
N TRP A 163 -6.22 8.14 -0.33
CA TRP A 163 -5.23 7.33 -1.03
C TRP A 163 -5.68 6.92 -2.43
N SER A 164 -6.94 6.56 -2.65
CA SER A 164 -7.47 6.33 -4.00
C SER A 164 -7.29 7.56 -4.89
N ALA A 165 -7.58 8.76 -4.39
CA ALA A 165 -7.33 10.00 -5.14
C ALA A 165 -5.84 10.20 -5.44
N ALA A 166 -4.96 9.92 -4.46
CA ALA A 166 -3.51 9.98 -4.66
C ALA A 166 -3.04 9.04 -5.80
N TYR A 167 -3.48 7.78 -5.78
CA TYR A 167 -3.15 6.82 -6.82
C TYR A 167 -3.76 7.17 -8.18
N ALA A 168 -4.97 7.76 -8.23
CA ALA A 168 -5.54 8.24 -9.48
C ALA A 168 -4.69 9.36 -10.11
N LEU A 169 -4.18 10.30 -9.30
CA LEU A 169 -3.24 11.31 -9.78
C LEU A 169 -1.94 10.69 -10.28
N LEU A 170 -1.43 9.67 -9.59
CA LEU A 170 -0.23 8.95 -10.04
C LEU A 170 -0.46 8.21 -11.36
N VAL A 171 -1.61 7.54 -11.56
CA VAL A 171 -1.99 6.94 -12.85
C VAL A 171 -1.94 7.98 -13.97
N ILE A 172 -2.53 9.15 -13.76
CA ILE A 172 -2.54 10.22 -14.76
C ILE A 172 -1.11 10.72 -15.03
N ALA A 173 -0.30 10.90 -13.98
CA ALA A 173 1.10 11.31 -14.11
C ALA A 173 1.91 10.28 -14.93
N THR A 174 1.78 8.98 -14.64
CA THR A 174 2.46 7.90 -15.37
C THR A 174 2.04 7.84 -16.83
N LEU A 175 0.75 8.03 -17.15
CA LEU A 175 0.27 8.07 -18.54
C LEU A 175 0.83 9.26 -19.31
N MET A 176 1.03 10.40 -18.64
CA MET A 176 1.57 11.61 -19.25
C MET A 176 3.10 11.58 -19.39
N ASP A 177 3.80 10.81 -18.57
CA ASP A 177 5.27 10.70 -18.56
C ASP A 177 5.81 9.83 -19.72
N GLU A 178 4.92 9.26 -20.55
CA GLU A 178 5.25 8.32 -21.65
C GLU A 178 6.12 7.14 -21.17
N ALA A 179 6.05 6.85 -19.88
CA ALA A 179 6.89 5.84 -19.25
C ALA A 179 6.44 4.43 -19.67
N PRO A 180 7.33 3.42 -19.61
CA PRO A 180 6.97 2.05 -19.95
C PRO A 180 5.71 1.58 -19.23
N GLY A 181 4.81 0.91 -19.95
CA GLY A 181 3.47 0.57 -19.45
C GLY A 181 3.45 -0.28 -18.18
N TYR A 182 4.53 -0.99 -17.85
CA TYR A 182 4.64 -1.75 -16.60
C TYR A 182 4.70 -0.85 -15.35
N PHE A 183 5.10 0.43 -15.45
CA PHE A 183 5.01 1.39 -14.34
C PHE A 183 3.57 1.77 -14.00
N LEU A 184 2.59 1.49 -14.87
CA LEU A 184 1.17 1.67 -14.53
C LEU A 184 0.64 0.60 -13.59
N LEU A 185 1.32 -0.55 -13.47
CA LEU A 185 0.85 -1.66 -12.64
C LEU A 185 0.65 -1.22 -11.19
N TYR A 186 1.66 -0.55 -10.62
CA TYR A 186 1.61 -0.09 -9.23
C TYR A 186 0.46 0.87 -8.95
N PRO A 187 0.34 2.03 -9.64
CA PRO A 187 -0.72 2.97 -9.36
C PRO A 187 -2.11 2.43 -9.69
N VAL A 188 -2.28 1.60 -10.73
CA VAL A 188 -3.59 1.03 -11.09
C VAL A 188 -4.04 -0.02 -10.06
N ILE A 189 -3.16 -0.95 -9.68
CA ILE A 189 -3.49 -1.98 -8.70
C ILE A 189 -3.80 -1.35 -7.34
N ASN A 190 -3.00 -0.36 -6.92
CA ASN A 190 -3.26 0.33 -5.66
C ASN A 190 -4.52 1.19 -5.72
N LEU A 191 -4.79 1.89 -6.83
CA LEU A 191 -6.06 2.61 -7.01
C LEU A 191 -7.26 1.66 -6.82
N PHE A 192 -7.20 0.47 -7.43
CA PHE A 192 -8.23 -0.54 -7.29
C PHE A 192 -8.39 -0.98 -5.83
N PHE A 193 -7.31 -1.41 -5.17
CA PHE A 193 -7.40 -1.94 -3.81
C PHE A 193 -7.78 -0.87 -2.78
N HIS A 194 -7.23 0.34 -2.84
CA HIS A 194 -7.61 1.41 -1.92
C HIS A 194 -9.10 1.78 -2.09
N SER A 195 -9.59 1.79 -3.33
CA SER A 195 -11.01 2.04 -3.61
C SER A 195 -11.90 0.90 -3.10
N LEU A 196 -11.43 -0.35 -3.20
CA LEU A 196 -12.12 -1.51 -2.66
C LEU A 196 -12.20 -1.45 -1.13
N ILE A 197 -11.10 -1.14 -0.43
CA ILE A 197 -11.12 -1.00 1.03
C ILE A 197 -12.04 0.16 1.45
N ALA A 198 -11.96 1.31 0.78
CA ALA A 198 -12.86 2.44 1.01
C ALA A 198 -14.34 2.02 0.90
N TRP A 199 -14.69 1.28 -0.15
CA TRP A 199 -16.05 0.80 -0.37
C TRP A 199 -16.52 -0.19 0.69
N MET A 200 -15.66 -1.15 1.09
CA MET A 200 -16.02 -2.16 2.10
C MET A 200 -16.18 -1.53 3.49
N SER A 201 -15.34 -0.56 3.85
CA SER A 201 -15.41 0.15 5.14
C SER A 201 -16.54 1.18 5.19
N TRP A 202 -17.03 1.69 4.04
CA TRP A 202 -18.13 2.66 3.99
C TRP A 202 -19.47 2.13 4.51
N LYS A 203 -19.70 0.81 4.43
CA LYS A 203 -21.05 0.22 4.47
C LYS A 203 -21.51 -0.38 5.81
N ARG A 204 -20.82 -0.20 6.93
CA ARG A 204 -21.34 -0.74 8.21
C ARG A 204 -21.39 0.32 9.31
N PRO A 205 -22.58 0.59 9.88
CA PRO A 205 -22.71 1.46 11.03
C PRO A 205 -21.81 0.94 12.15
N SER A 206 -21.16 1.86 12.84
CA SER A 206 -20.41 1.56 14.05
C SER A 206 -21.32 0.87 15.07
N GLY A 207 -20.77 0.12 16.03
CA GLY A 207 -21.58 -0.44 17.12
C GLY A 207 -22.47 0.60 17.82
N ALA A 208 -21.98 1.86 17.89
CA ALA A 208 -22.71 3.01 18.43
C ALA A 208 -23.94 3.39 17.60
N ASP A 209 -23.88 3.28 16.27
CA ASP A 209 -25.05 3.53 15.41
C ASP A 209 -26.10 2.43 15.56
N LYS A 210 -25.67 1.18 15.81
CA LYS A 210 -26.61 0.08 16.10
C LYS A 210 -27.29 0.27 17.45
N GLU A 211 -26.58 0.72 18.48
CA GLU A 211 -27.18 1.06 19.78
C GLU A 211 -28.08 2.29 19.71
N ALA A 212 -27.68 3.34 18.99
CA ALA A 212 -28.50 4.53 18.78
C ALA A 212 -29.78 4.21 17.99
N VAL A 213 -29.68 3.40 16.93
CA VAL A 213 -30.84 2.90 16.18
C VAL A 213 -31.69 1.98 17.06
N ALA A 214 -31.09 1.09 17.86
CA ALA A 214 -31.82 0.24 18.79
C ALA A 214 -32.54 1.04 19.90
N LEU A 215 -31.93 2.12 20.40
CA LEU A 215 -32.51 3.06 21.36
C LEU A 215 -33.67 3.85 20.73
N LEU A 216 -33.52 4.32 19.49
CA LEU A 216 -34.58 5.01 18.75
C LEU A 216 -35.76 4.11 18.39
N LEU A 217 -35.52 2.79 18.23
CA LEU A 217 -36.56 1.80 17.93
C LEU A 217 -37.25 1.24 19.19
N ARG A 218 -36.72 1.44 20.39
CA ARG A 218 -37.44 1.18 21.65
C ARG A 218 -38.49 2.28 21.84
N ARG A 219 -39.69 2.05 21.29
CA ARG A 219 -40.85 2.90 21.60
C ARG A 219 -41.10 2.85 23.12
N PRO A 220 -41.35 4.00 23.78
CA PRO A 220 -41.80 4.00 25.16
C PRO A 220 -43.16 3.29 25.21
N THR A 221 -43.21 2.19 25.94
CA THR A 221 -44.44 1.48 26.33
C THR A 221 -45.15 2.21 27.44
#